data_AF-A0A947AGL3-F1
#
_entry.id   AF-A0A947AGL3-F1
#
_cell.length_a   1.000
_cell.length_b   1.000
_cell.length_c   1.000
_cell.angle_alpha   90.00
_cell.angle_beta   90.00
_cell.angle_gamma   90.00
#
_symmetry.space_group_name_H-M   'P 1'
#
loop_
_entity.id
_entity.type
_entity.pdbx_description
1 polymer ?
#
loop_
_entity_poly.entity_id
_entity_poly.type
_entity_poly.pdbx_seq_one_letter_code
_entity_poly.pdbx_strand_id
1 'polypeptide(L)'
;MSTLNQEIEKHIKKLVNPLKEPEELLEVLKVKLTKKELKLLKSWADETPSEELRTQLNLDEERYGELSTKLIKKLNQERIKQAMCI
;
A
#
# COMPACT_ATOMS: atom_id res chain seq x y z
N MET A 1 -8.75 12.19 7.46
CA MET A 1 -8.01 10.96 7.13
C MET A 1 -7.43 11.13 5.74
N SER A 2 -6.14 10.86 5.55
CA SER A 2 -5.53 10.91 4.21
C SER A 2 -6.05 9.76 3.35
N THR A 3 -6.13 9.98 2.03
CA THR A 3 -6.51 8.97 1.04
C THR A 3 -5.68 7.69 1.17
N LEU A 4 -4.40 7.84 1.52
CA LEU A 4 -3.48 6.74 1.78
C LEU A 4 -3.91 5.84 2.96
N ASN A 5 -4.35 6.41 4.08
CA ASN A 5 -4.78 5.66 5.25
C ASN A 5 -6.04 4.84 4.90
N GLN A 6 -7.00 5.47 4.24
CA GLN A 6 -8.23 4.82 3.80
C GLN A 6 -7.94 3.66 2.86
N GLU A 7 -7.02 3.86 1.91
CA GLU A 7 -6.66 2.80 0.96
C GLU A 7 -5.99 1.62 1.66
N ILE A 8 -5.08 1.89 2.60
CA ILE A 8 -4.46 0.85 3.43
C ILE A 8 -5.50 0.04 4.20
N GLU A 9 -6.48 0.71 4.81
CA GLU A 9 -7.54 0.06 5.59
C GLU A 9 -8.39 -0.87 4.73
N LYS A 10 -8.67 -0.54 3.46
CA LYS A 10 -9.39 -1.43 2.52
C LYS A 10 -8.68 -2.76 2.30
N HIS A 11 -7.35 -2.76 2.32
CA HIS A 11 -6.53 -3.96 2.04
C HIS A 11 -6.14 -4.73 3.31
N ILE A 12 -6.41 -4.21 4.51
CA ILE A 12 -6.10 -4.86 5.78
C ILE A 12 -7.31 -5.62 6.32
N LYS A 13 -7.15 -6.93 6.56
CA LYS A 13 -8.24 -7.80 7.06
C LYS A 13 -8.70 -7.47 8.49
N LYS A 14 -7.75 -7.10 9.34
CA LYS A 14 -7.98 -6.75 10.75
C LYS A 14 -6.87 -5.81 11.19
N LEU A 15 -7.28 -4.65 11.68
CA LEU A 15 -6.44 -3.64 12.28
C LEU A 15 -6.77 -3.58 13.78
N VAL A 16 -5.74 -3.70 14.64
CA VAL A 16 -5.93 -3.76 16.10
C VAL A 16 -5.84 -2.36 16.73
N ASN A 17 -4.92 -1.55 16.21
CA ASN A 17 -4.65 -0.18 16.63
C ASN A 17 -4.83 0.75 15.44
N PRO A 18 -5.18 2.04 15.63
CA PRO A 18 -5.30 2.96 14.51
C PRO A 18 -3.94 3.17 13.82
N LEU A 19 -3.99 3.51 12.54
CA LEU A 19 -2.80 3.86 11.78
C LEU A 19 -2.17 5.15 12.34
N LYS A 20 -0.85 5.25 12.18
CA LYS A 20 -0.08 6.47 12.46
C LYS A 20 -0.57 7.65 11.63
N GLU A 21 -0.17 8.84 12.08
CA GLU A 21 -0.34 10.09 11.35
C GLU A 21 0.26 9.98 9.92
N PRO A 22 -0.30 10.66 8.92
CA PRO A 22 0.07 10.45 7.50
C PRO A 22 1.56 10.58 7.19
N GLU A 23 2.25 11.52 7.83
CA GLU A 23 3.68 11.76 7.62
C GLU A 23 4.51 10.59 8.17
N GLU A 24 4.27 10.21 9.43
CA GLU A 24 4.98 9.11 10.08
C GLU A 24 4.66 7.76 9.40
N LEU A 25 3.41 7.55 9.02
CA LEU A 25 2.98 6.38 8.25
C LEU A 25 3.73 6.28 6.92
N LEU A 26 3.87 7.39 6.20
CA LEU A 26 4.60 7.43 4.94
C LEU A 26 6.08 7.08 5.12
N GLU A 27 6.72 7.55 6.19
CA GLU A 27 8.11 7.19 6.51
C GLU A 27 8.27 5.70 6.79
N VAL A 28 7.37 5.12 7.58
CA VAL A 28 7.34 3.67 7.82
C VAL A 28 7.19 2.91 6.50
N LEU A 29 6.25 3.30 5.65
CA LEU A 29 6.00 2.65 4.37
C LEU A 29 7.20 2.76 3.42
N LYS A 30 7.91 3.89 3.39
CA LYS A 30 9.16 4.04 2.60
C LYS A 30 10.25 3.06 3.04
N VAL A 31 10.33 2.74 4.33
CA VAL A 31 11.30 1.79 4.87
C VAL A 31 10.86 0.34 4.62
N LYS A 32 9.55 0.06 4.70
CA LYS A 32 9.02 -1.31 4.64
C LYS A 32 8.67 -1.80 3.23
N LEU A 33 8.28 -0.90 2.34
CA LEU A 33 7.87 -1.21 0.97
C LEU A 33 9.00 -0.91 -0.03
N THR A 34 9.05 -1.67 -1.11
CA THR A 34 9.88 -1.32 -2.26
C THR A 34 9.30 -0.09 -2.97
N LYS A 35 10.11 0.59 -3.79
CA LYS A 35 9.64 1.75 -4.57
C LYS A 35 8.42 1.44 -5.44
N LYS A 36 8.36 0.25 -6.06
CA LYS A 36 7.22 -0.17 -6.90
C LYS A 36 5.97 -0.43 -6.06
N GLU A 37 6.09 -1.12 -4.94
CA GLU A 37 5.00 -1.35 -3.99
C GLU A 37 4.44 -0.03 -3.43
N LEU A 38 5.32 0.90 -3.05
CA LEU A 38 4.91 2.21 -2.54
C LEU A 38 4.20 3.04 -3.62
N LYS A 39 4.71 3.02 -4.86
CA LYS A 39 4.07 3.72 -5.98
C LYS A 39 2.71 3.13 -6.31
N LEU A 40 2.59 1.80 -6.34
CA LEU A 40 1.32 1.09 -6.48
C LEU A 40 0.30 1.52 -5.42
N LEU A 41 0.70 1.51 -4.14
CA LEU A 41 -0.17 1.89 -3.03
C LEU A 41 -0.64 3.33 -3.12
N LYS A 42 0.25 4.26 -3.51
CA LYS A 42 -0.11 5.67 -3.71
C LYS A 42 -1.08 5.83 -4.88
N SER A 43 -0.79 5.22 -6.02
CA SER A 43 -1.67 5.27 -7.19
C SER A 43 -3.07 4.72 -6.90
N TRP A 44 -3.21 3.70 -6.03
CA TRP A 44 -4.51 3.26 -5.56
C TRP A 44 -5.23 4.32 -4.70
N ALA A 45 -4.50 4.97 -3.79
CA ALA A 45 -5.04 6.04 -2.96
C ALA A 45 -5.45 7.29 -3.78
N ASP A 46 -4.76 7.53 -4.90
CA ASP A 46 -5.09 8.57 -5.88
C ASP A 46 -6.15 8.13 -6.90
N GLU A 47 -6.78 6.96 -6.71
CA GLU A 47 -7.80 6.38 -7.61
C GLU A 47 -7.35 6.31 -9.07
N THR A 48 -6.05 6.15 -9.31
CA THR A 48 -5.47 6.08 -10.65
C THR A 48 -6.00 4.83 -11.37
N PRO A 49 -6.51 4.96 -12.61
CA PRO A 49 -6.98 3.82 -13.40
C PRO A 49 -5.89 2.74 -13.52
N SER A 50 -6.29 1.47 -13.43
CA SER A 50 -5.37 0.33 -13.46
C SER A 50 -4.53 0.28 -14.73
N GLU A 51 -5.10 0.66 -15.89
CA GLU A 51 -4.39 0.73 -17.17
C GLU A 51 -3.28 1.79 -17.17
N GLU A 52 -3.56 2.98 -16.63
CA GLU A 52 -2.57 4.06 -16.50
C GLU A 52 -1.46 3.65 -15.52
N LEU A 53 -1.84 3.09 -14.38
CA LEU A 53 -0.91 2.60 -13.37
C LEU A 53 0.03 1.53 -13.94
N ARG A 54 -0.51 0.54 -14.65
CA ARG A 54 0.25 -0.52 -15.33
C ARG A 54 1.26 0.07 -16.31
N THR A 55 0.86 1.08 -17.07
CA THR A 55 1.74 1.81 -18.00
C THR A 55 2.85 2.55 -17.24
N GLN A 56 2.51 3.28 -16.16
CA GLN A 56 3.46 4.03 -15.34
C GLN A 56 4.47 3.15 -14.57
N LEU A 57 4.10 1.90 -14.27
CA LEU A 57 4.96 0.93 -13.58
C LEU A 57 5.65 -0.05 -14.55
N ASN A 58 5.33 0.05 -15.85
CA ASN A 58 5.74 -0.88 -16.90
C ASN A 58 5.47 -2.34 -16.50
N LEU A 59 4.20 -2.63 -16.22
CA LEU A 59 3.70 -3.93 -15.78
C LEU A 59 2.63 -4.45 -16.75
N ASP A 60 2.78 -5.69 -17.19
CA ASP A 60 1.68 -6.46 -17.75
C ASP A 60 0.67 -6.89 -16.67
N GLU A 61 -0.42 -7.53 -17.09
CA GLU A 61 -1.54 -7.88 -16.21
C GLU A 61 -1.14 -8.89 -15.14
N GLU A 62 -0.38 -9.91 -15.52
CA GLU A 62 0.07 -10.95 -14.63
C GLU A 62 0.99 -10.37 -13.55
N ARG A 63 1.99 -9.58 -13.96
CA ARG A 63 2.90 -8.91 -13.03
C ARG A 63 2.20 -7.91 -12.13
N TYR A 64 1.20 -7.20 -12.64
CA TYR A 64 0.37 -6.31 -11.83
C TYR A 64 -0.41 -7.09 -10.77
N GLY A 65 -1.06 -8.20 -11.15
CA GLY A 65 -1.77 -9.07 -10.22
C GLY A 65 -0.87 -9.67 -9.15
N GLU A 66 0.33 -10.13 -9.54
CA GLU A 66 1.35 -10.61 -8.62
C GLU A 66 1.82 -9.52 -7.64
N LEU A 67 2.15 -8.33 -8.14
CA LEU A 67 2.61 -7.22 -7.30
C LEU A 67 1.52 -6.78 -6.32
N SER A 68 0.28 -6.66 -6.80
CA SER A 68 -0.88 -6.31 -5.98
C SER A 68 -1.11 -7.32 -4.87
N THR A 69 -1.08 -8.61 -5.21
CA THR A 69 -1.25 -9.70 -4.24
C THR A 69 -0.10 -9.72 -3.22
N LYS A 70 1.14 -9.51 -3.67
CA LYS A 70 2.32 -9.43 -2.80
C LYS A 70 2.21 -8.24 -1.83
N LEU A 71 1.80 -7.07 -2.33
CA LEU A 71 1.59 -5.88 -1.52
C LEU A 71 0.52 -6.10 -0.45
N ILE A 72 -0.66 -6.61 -0.82
CA ILE A 72 -1.76 -6.88 0.12
C ILE A 72 -1.33 -7.89 1.19
N LYS A 73 -0.64 -8.97 0.79
CA LYS A 73 -0.08 -9.95 1.74
C LYS A 73 0.91 -9.30 2.69
N LYS A 74 1.76 -8.40 2.19
CA LYS A 74 2.78 -7.69 2.98
C LYS A 74 2.16 -6.71 3.98
N LEU A 75 1.18 -5.91 3.56
CA LEU A 75 0.40 -5.03 4.46
C LEU A 75 -0.29 -5.82 5.58
N ASN A 76 -0.66 -7.08 5.31
CA ASN A 76 -1.30 -7.93 6.31
C ASN A 76 -0.33 -8.67 7.26
N GLN A 77 0.98 -8.57 7.08
CA GLN A 77 1.94 -9.16 8.01
C GLN A 77 1.92 -8.42 9.34
N GLU A 78 1.88 -9.15 10.46
CA GLU A 78 1.79 -8.52 11.80
C GLU A 78 2.93 -7.54 12.07
N ARG A 79 4.16 -7.87 11.64
CA ARG A 79 5.32 -6.99 11.75
C ARG A 79 5.15 -5.65 11.02
N ILE A 80 4.41 -5.66 9.91
CA ILE A 80 4.14 -4.46 9.12
C ILE A 80 3.02 -3.65 9.78
N LYS A 81 1.94 -4.31 10.20
CA LYS A 81 0.84 -3.67 10.95
C LYS A 81 1.35 -2.98 12.22
N GLN A 82 2.16 -3.67 13.02
CA GLN A 82 2.78 -3.11 14.22
C GLN A 82 3.66 -1.89 13.92
N ALA A 83 4.33 -1.86 12.77
CA ALA A 83 5.14 -0.71 12.39
C ALA A 83 4.29 0.49 11.92
N MET A 84 3.13 0.23 11.33
CA MET A 84 2.23 1.23 10.76
C MET A 84 1.19 1.78 11.74
N CYS A 85 0.93 1.06 12.82
CA CYS A 85 0.00 1.44 13.88
C CYS A 85 0.71 2.13 15.05
N ILE A 86 -0.07 2.88 15.84
CA ILE A 86 0.35 3.39 17.15
C ILE A 86 0.34 2.31 18.24
#